data_AF-A0A433PPR8-F1
#
_entry.id   AF-A0A433PPR8-F1
#
_cell.length_a   1.000
_cell.length_b   1.000
_cell.length_c   1.000
_cell.angle_alpha   90.00
_cell.angle_beta   90.00
_cell.angle_gamma   90.00
#
_symmetry.space_group_name_H-M   'P 1'
#
loop_
_entity.id
_entity.type
_entity.pdbx_description
1 polymer ?
#
loop_
_entity_poly.entity_id
_entity_poly.type
_entity_poly.pdbx_seq_one_letter_code
_entity_poly.pdbx_strand_id
1 'polypeptide(L)'
;MPLRIPLVWRYLAGMPVTQHHILTTPKTRFTLSPLMATTTYLPRPRYLVTKSSAIPAEALQFLDFVNASPSPFHAVHEAAQRLRKAGFVELKERSDWEGVIQLSGKYYFTRNASSIVAFAVGGEYKSGNGFSIVGAHTDSPCLKVGADIVVWCGMVKPISKKEREGYLEVGCELYGGGLWHTWFDRDLSVAGRVFVEHDDGTHHNTLVRIDRPILRIPSLAIHLDRSANEAFKFNTESQLTPVLATAAKTALTGNPKDEETISGAERKHHPLLIKILAEELEVAPSKIKDFELCLFDTQGSVIGGANYEFIFSARLDNLEMSFCSLTVYFRSLPHSFFILSLAHDSTTTQALINSSDDISSDPNIRIIALFDNEEVGSVTAHGAGSDLLPVTLRRLAATRIGEWKPSPTAYEEALQKSYLISADMAHAVHPNYRSVVCGFVWIDGLTFPSLLAVLSLLSARSMRRITVRKCTKAL
;
A
#
# COMPACT_ATOMS: atom_id res chain seq x y z
N MET A 1 -8.35 59.26 29.16
CA MET A 1 -7.82 58.75 30.45
C MET A 1 -7.15 57.40 30.21
N PRO A 2 -5.84 57.24 30.48
CA PRO A 2 -5.19 55.93 30.55
C PRO A 2 -5.09 55.41 31.99
N LEU A 3 -5.24 54.10 32.18
CA LEU A 3 -4.98 53.35 33.42
C LEU A 3 -4.52 51.93 33.04
N ARG A 4 -3.64 51.24 33.77
CA ARG A 4 -2.64 51.62 34.79
C ARG A 4 -1.62 50.47 34.87
N ILE A 5 -0.34 50.77 35.10
CA ILE A 5 0.69 49.79 35.49
C ILE A 5 0.80 49.77 37.03
N PRO A 6 1.15 48.65 37.67
CA PRO A 6 1.82 48.66 38.97
C PRO A 6 3.23 48.01 38.94
N LEU A 7 4.24 48.74 39.42
CA LEU A 7 5.55 48.20 39.84
C LEU A 7 5.57 47.97 41.37
N VAL A 8 6.17 46.85 41.81
CA VAL A 8 6.67 46.57 43.18
C VAL A 8 7.78 45.49 43.05
N TRP A 9 9.01 45.57 43.57
CA TRP A 9 9.88 46.68 44.00
C TRP A 9 11.37 46.20 43.97
N ARG A 10 12.32 46.89 44.64
CA ARG A 10 13.72 46.46 44.88
C ARG A 10 14.19 46.93 46.26
N TYR A 11 15.03 46.18 46.97
CA TYR A 11 16.12 46.61 47.90
C TYR A 11 17.06 45.38 48.04
N LEU A 12 18.36 45.40 47.67
CA LEU A 12 19.56 45.88 48.40
C LEU A 12 19.75 45.22 49.79
N ALA A 13 20.96 44.91 50.30
CA ALA A 13 22.32 44.70 49.76
C ALA A 13 23.20 44.16 50.92
N GLY A 14 24.34 43.50 50.65
CA GLY A 14 25.26 43.09 51.74
C GLY A 14 26.51 42.32 51.29
N MET A 15 27.67 43.01 51.32
CA MET A 15 29.00 42.40 51.29
C MET A 15 29.62 42.47 52.71
N PRO A 16 30.69 41.71 52.99
CA PRO A 16 31.98 42.38 53.13
C PRO A 16 33.15 41.67 52.40
N VAL A 17 34.32 42.32 52.44
CA VAL A 17 35.56 42.02 51.67
C VAL A 17 36.75 41.86 52.63
N THR A 18 37.89 41.37 52.13
CA THR A 18 39.29 41.32 52.68
C THR A 18 39.77 39.92 53.12
N GLN A 19 41.03 39.48 52.93
CA GLN A 19 42.22 40.09 52.29
C GLN A 19 43.24 39.06 51.71
N HIS A 20 44.35 39.55 51.14
CA HIS A 20 45.32 38.91 50.22
C HIS A 20 46.22 37.78 50.74
N HIS A 21 46.81 37.01 49.81
CA HIS A 21 48.28 37.03 49.55
C HIS A 21 48.65 36.56 48.12
N ILE A 22 49.77 37.08 47.58
CA ILE A 22 50.35 36.80 46.26
C ILE A 22 51.74 36.19 46.45
N LEU A 23 52.17 35.21 45.63
CA LEU A 23 53.60 34.99 45.30
C LEU A 23 53.82 34.12 44.02
N THR A 24 54.32 34.79 42.97
CA THR A 24 55.30 34.35 41.94
C THR A 24 55.09 33.15 40.98
N THR A 25 55.65 33.33 39.77
CA THR A 25 55.56 32.51 38.54
C THR A 25 56.70 31.47 38.41
N PRO A 26 56.68 30.55 37.42
CA PRO A 26 57.17 30.90 36.07
C PRO A 26 56.30 30.41 34.89
N LYS A 27 56.52 31.02 33.72
CA LYS A 27 55.81 30.70 32.46
C LYS A 27 56.43 29.50 31.75
N THR A 28 55.64 28.49 31.41
CA THR A 28 55.96 27.51 30.35
C THR A 28 55.02 27.70 29.16
N ARG A 29 55.62 27.84 27.97
CA ARG A 29 54.96 28.18 26.72
C ARG A 29 54.56 26.90 25.98
N PHE A 30 53.36 26.40 26.22
CA PHE A 30 52.83 25.26 25.45
C PHE A 30 52.14 25.74 24.17
N THR A 31 52.60 25.19 23.05
CA THR A 31 52.00 25.35 21.72
C THR A 31 50.68 24.58 21.64
N LEU A 32 49.58 25.27 21.33
CA LEU A 32 48.30 24.63 21.05
C LEU A 32 48.30 24.05 19.63
N SER A 33 48.45 22.73 19.51
CA SER A 33 47.95 21.99 18.35
C SER A 33 46.43 21.86 18.47
N PRO A 34 45.65 21.99 17.37
CA PRO A 34 44.20 21.86 17.43
C PRO A 34 43.81 20.39 17.61
N LEU A 35 43.40 20.00 18.81
CA LEU A 35 42.71 18.73 19.01
C LEU A 35 41.31 18.82 18.38
N MET A 36 41.04 17.99 17.39
CA MET A 36 39.70 17.79 16.83
C MET A 36 38.77 17.23 17.92
N ALA A 37 37.93 18.08 18.50
CA ALA A 37 36.88 17.65 19.41
C ALA A 37 35.72 17.04 18.60
N THR A 38 35.88 15.78 18.19
CA THR A 38 34.76 14.99 17.69
C THR A 38 33.78 14.72 18.83
N THR A 39 32.73 15.54 18.94
CA THR A 39 31.55 15.23 19.74
C THR A 39 30.84 14.03 19.12
N THR A 40 31.30 12.83 19.47
CA THR A 40 30.59 11.59 19.15
C THR A 40 29.29 11.59 19.93
N TYR A 41 28.19 11.93 19.25
CA TYR A 41 26.85 11.60 19.73
C TYR A 41 26.80 10.08 19.94
N LEU A 42 26.89 9.65 21.19
CA LEU A 42 26.63 8.26 21.54
C LEU A 42 25.19 7.95 21.09
N PRO A 43 24.96 6.98 20.19
CA PRO A 43 23.61 6.60 19.86
C PRO A 43 22.94 6.14 21.15
N ARG A 44 21.74 6.67 21.44
CA ARG A 44 20.90 6.11 22.51
C ARG A 44 20.82 4.60 22.28
N PRO A 45 20.96 3.77 23.32
CA PRO A 45 20.92 2.33 23.15
C PRO A 45 19.64 1.97 22.41
N ARG A 46 19.77 1.36 21.22
CA ARG A 46 18.65 0.63 20.62
C ARG A 46 18.21 -0.34 21.70
N TYR A 47 16.98 -0.21 22.17
CA TYR A 47 16.37 -1.21 23.03
C TYR A 47 16.36 -2.51 22.22
N LEU A 48 17.32 -3.39 22.52
CA LEU A 48 17.37 -4.73 21.96
C LEU A 48 16.06 -5.40 22.36
N VAL A 49 15.24 -5.74 21.38
CA VAL A 49 13.92 -6.36 21.59
C VAL A 49 14.13 -7.80 22.06
N THR A 50 14.37 -7.97 23.35
CA THR A 50 14.49 -9.28 24.02
C THR A 50 13.14 -9.97 24.24
N LYS A 51 12.11 -9.57 23.49
CA LYS A 51 10.75 -10.14 23.47
C LYS A 51 10.27 -10.51 22.05
N SER A 52 11.20 -10.94 21.19
CA SER A 52 10.85 -11.44 19.85
C SER A 52 9.87 -12.62 19.85
N SER A 53 9.69 -13.33 20.98
CA SER A 53 8.79 -14.48 21.12
C SER A 53 7.32 -14.13 21.38
N ALA A 54 6.96 -12.85 21.52
CA ALA A 54 5.59 -12.43 21.84
C ALA A 54 4.80 -11.90 20.63
N ILE A 55 5.48 -11.50 19.55
CA ILE A 55 4.84 -10.94 18.35
C ILE A 55 4.73 -12.05 17.28
N PRO A 56 3.55 -12.31 16.71
CA PRO A 56 3.41 -13.28 15.62
C PRO A 56 4.29 -12.92 14.42
N ALA A 57 5.02 -13.91 13.89
CA ALA A 57 5.91 -13.70 12.74
C ALA A 57 5.14 -13.23 11.49
N GLU A 58 3.88 -13.66 11.35
CA GLU A 58 2.96 -13.23 10.30
C GLU A 58 2.69 -11.73 10.33
N ALA A 59 2.57 -11.13 11.54
CA ALA A 59 2.35 -9.70 11.68
C ALA A 59 3.57 -8.89 11.20
N LEU A 60 4.78 -9.36 11.51
CA LEU A 60 6.02 -8.75 11.01
C LEU A 60 6.18 -8.90 9.49
N GLN A 61 5.87 -10.08 8.95
CA GLN A 61 5.90 -10.33 7.49
C GLN A 61 4.85 -9.51 6.72
N PHE A 62 3.73 -9.18 7.36
CA PHE A 62 2.76 -8.23 6.85
C PHE A 62 3.31 -6.79 6.88
N LEU A 63 3.96 -6.36 7.97
CA LEU A 63 4.62 -5.04 8.01
C LEU A 63 5.62 -4.87 6.86
N ASP A 64 6.43 -5.90 6.57
CA ASP A 64 7.34 -5.89 5.42
C ASP A 64 6.58 -5.74 4.09
N PHE A 65 5.48 -6.49 3.92
CA PHE A 65 4.64 -6.44 2.72
C PHE A 65 4.01 -5.04 2.51
N VAL A 66 3.36 -4.48 3.53
CA VAL A 66 2.62 -3.22 3.41
C VAL A 66 3.56 -2.00 3.29
N ASN A 67 4.75 -2.05 3.91
CA ASN A 67 5.79 -1.02 3.78
C ASN A 67 6.52 -1.10 2.42
N ALA A 68 6.64 -2.29 1.83
CA ALA A 68 7.07 -2.45 0.44
C ALA A 68 6.00 -2.03 -0.59
N SER A 69 4.74 -1.86 -0.16
CA SER A 69 3.56 -1.65 -1.02
C SER A 69 2.87 -0.29 -0.84
N PRO A 70 3.51 0.84 -1.18
CA PRO A 70 2.90 2.18 -1.09
C PRO A 70 1.83 2.48 -2.15
N SER A 71 1.71 1.66 -3.20
CA SER A 71 0.68 1.78 -4.25
C SER A 71 0.30 0.40 -4.84
N PRO A 72 -0.81 0.27 -5.58
CA PRO A 72 -1.27 -1.02 -6.12
C PRO A 72 -0.23 -1.72 -6.99
N PHE A 73 0.55 -0.95 -7.76
CA PHE A 73 1.65 -1.46 -8.59
C PHE A 73 2.77 -2.11 -7.76
N HIS A 74 3.08 -1.54 -6.59
CA HIS A 74 4.05 -2.11 -5.67
C HIS A 74 3.49 -3.33 -4.93
N ALA A 75 2.20 -3.31 -4.56
CA ALA A 75 1.52 -4.47 -3.97
C ALA A 75 1.56 -5.69 -4.91
N VAL A 76 1.26 -5.50 -6.20
CA VAL A 76 1.38 -6.56 -7.22
C VAL A 76 2.84 -6.96 -7.45
N HIS A 77 3.78 -6.02 -7.48
CA HIS A 77 5.20 -6.35 -7.62
C HIS A 77 5.68 -7.24 -6.47
N GLU A 78 5.40 -6.86 -5.22
CA GLU A 78 5.80 -7.64 -4.05
C GLU A 78 5.08 -8.99 -3.98
N ALA A 79 3.79 -9.05 -4.34
CA ALA A 79 3.08 -10.32 -4.51
C ALA A 79 3.76 -11.23 -5.55
N ALA A 80 4.13 -10.69 -6.73
CA ALA A 80 4.83 -11.41 -7.78
C ALA A 80 6.25 -11.86 -7.36
N GLN A 81 6.98 -11.03 -6.59
CA GLN A 81 8.27 -11.42 -6.00
C GLN A 81 8.12 -12.63 -5.07
N ARG A 82 7.09 -12.62 -4.20
CA ARG A 82 6.81 -13.74 -3.27
C ARG A 82 6.38 -15.00 -4.02
N LEU A 83 5.52 -14.88 -5.03
CA LEU A 83 5.12 -15.98 -5.90
C LEU A 83 6.32 -16.59 -6.63
N ARG A 84 7.18 -15.78 -7.27
CA ARG A 84 8.40 -16.26 -7.94
C ARG A 84 9.35 -16.97 -6.97
N LYS A 85 9.58 -16.42 -5.79
CA LYS A 85 10.36 -17.09 -4.72
C LYS A 85 9.77 -18.47 -4.40
N ALA A 86 8.43 -18.58 -4.32
CA ALA A 86 7.70 -19.83 -4.09
C ALA A 86 7.62 -20.78 -5.30
N GLY A 87 8.42 -20.56 -6.34
CA GLY A 87 8.49 -21.42 -7.52
C GLY A 87 7.23 -21.38 -8.38
N PHE A 88 6.54 -20.24 -8.41
CA PHE A 88 5.49 -19.99 -9.40
C PHE A 88 6.08 -19.51 -10.73
N VAL A 89 5.53 -20.01 -11.83
CA VAL A 89 5.86 -19.61 -13.19
C VAL A 89 4.98 -18.43 -13.61
N GLU A 90 5.60 -17.37 -14.13
CA GLU A 90 4.86 -16.25 -14.72
C GLU A 90 4.32 -16.63 -16.10
N LEU A 91 3.00 -16.50 -16.29
CA LEU A 91 2.33 -16.66 -17.56
C LEU A 91 2.11 -15.29 -18.22
N LYS A 92 2.24 -15.25 -19.54
CA LYS A 92 1.77 -14.11 -20.34
C LYS A 92 0.29 -14.29 -20.61
N GLU A 93 -0.53 -13.34 -20.18
CA GLU A 93 -1.98 -13.36 -20.41
C GLU A 93 -2.33 -13.43 -21.91
N ARG A 94 -1.52 -12.79 -22.77
CA ARG A 94 -1.70 -12.78 -24.23
C ARG A 94 -1.22 -14.04 -24.96
N SER A 95 -0.57 -14.97 -24.28
CA SER A 95 -0.08 -16.22 -24.87
C SER A 95 -1.10 -17.34 -24.68
N ASP A 96 -1.06 -18.35 -25.54
CA ASP A 96 -1.71 -19.63 -25.28
C ASP A 96 -1.07 -20.30 -24.04
N TRP A 97 -1.88 -21.07 -23.31
CA TRP A 97 -1.48 -21.81 -22.10
C TRP A 97 -1.50 -23.34 -22.31
N GLU A 98 -1.97 -23.81 -23.47
CA GLU A 98 -1.93 -25.22 -23.87
C GLU A 98 -0.48 -25.77 -23.79
N GLY A 99 -0.32 -26.92 -23.13
CA GLY A 99 0.99 -27.54 -22.88
C GLY A 99 1.86 -26.85 -21.82
N VAL A 100 1.58 -25.60 -21.45
CA VAL A 100 2.31 -24.85 -20.41
C VAL A 100 1.76 -25.19 -19.01
N ILE A 101 0.44 -25.30 -18.88
CA ILE A 101 -0.23 -25.64 -17.62
C ILE A 101 -0.23 -27.15 -17.41
N GLN A 102 0.25 -27.58 -16.24
CA GLN A 102 0.43 -28.98 -15.86
C GLN A 102 -0.19 -29.27 -14.49
N LEU A 103 -0.51 -30.54 -14.23
CA LEU A 103 -0.94 -31.04 -12.92
C LEU A 103 0.16 -30.77 -11.87
N SER A 104 -0.25 -30.42 -10.64
CA SER A 104 0.64 -29.93 -9.56
C SER A 104 1.44 -28.67 -9.91
N GLY A 105 1.17 -28.03 -11.05
CA GLY A 105 1.85 -26.81 -11.51
C GLY A 105 1.35 -25.55 -10.81
N LYS A 106 2.23 -24.54 -10.73
CA LYS A 106 2.03 -23.29 -9.99
C LYS A 106 2.28 -22.09 -10.90
N TYR A 107 1.27 -21.24 -11.11
CA TYR A 107 1.29 -20.19 -12.12
C TYR A 107 0.73 -18.87 -11.61
N TYR A 108 1.18 -17.75 -12.16
CA TYR A 108 0.54 -16.44 -11.97
C TYR A 108 0.64 -15.58 -13.22
N PHE A 109 -0.21 -14.57 -13.34
CA PHE A 109 -0.05 -13.48 -14.29
C PHE A 109 -0.60 -12.17 -13.71
N THR A 110 -0.21 -11.04 -14.30
CA THR A 110 -0.71 -9.71 -13.89
C THR A 110 -1.47 -9.04 -15.03
N ARG A 111 -2.41 -8.17 -14.68
CA ARG A 111 -3.10 -7.28 -15.62
C ARG A 111 -2.96 -5.84 -15.13
N ASN A 112 -2.66 -4.91 -16.05
CA ASN A 112 -2.28 -3.51 -15.76
C ASN A 112 -1.07 -3.32 -14.82
N ALA A 113 -0.40 -4.41 -14.40
CA ALA A 113 0.53 -4.44 -13.27
C ALA A 113 -0.07 -3.98 -11.92
N SER A 114 -1.40 -3.87 -11.80
CA SER A 114 -2.11 -3.50 -10.55
C SER A 114 -3.09 -4.58 -10.06
N SER A 115 -3.48 -5.53 -10.91
CA SER A 115 -4.15 -6.76 -10.50
C SER A 115 -3.30 -8.00 -10.78
N ILE A 116 -3.40 -9.02 -9.94
CA ILE A 116 -2.67 -10.28 -10.06
C ILE A 116 -3.59 -11.48 -9.80
N VAL A 117 -3.47 -12.49 -10.66
CA VAL A 117 -4.15 -13.78 -10.48
C VAL A 117 -3.09 -14.87 -10.38
N ALA A 118 -3.13 -15.64 -9.30
CA ALA A 118 -2.24 -16.78 -9.08
C ALA A 118 -3.08 -18.04 -8.93
N PHE A 119 -2.66 -19.15 -9.54
CA PHE A 119 -3.37 -20.42 -9.45
C PHE A 119 -2.43 -21.63 -9.40
N ALA A 120 -2.86 -22.66 -8.68
CA ALA A 120 -2.15 -23.91 -8.48
C ALA A 120 -3.09 -25.06 -8.85
N VAL A 121 -2.63 -25.90 -9.76
CA VAL A 121 -3.43 -26.98 -10.32
C VAL A 121 -3.28 -28.21 -9.45
N GLY A 122 -4.38 -28.74 -8.92
CA GLY A 122 -4.36 -29.99 -8.18
C GLY A 122 -3.87 -31.17 -9.04
N GLY A 123 -3.19 -32.14 -8.43
CA GLY A 123 -2.66 -33.32 -9.11
C GLY A 123 -3.74 -34.32 -9.53
N GLU A 124 -4.89 -34.31 -8.85
CA GLU A 124 -6.10 -35.05 -9.24
C GLU A 124 -7.08 -34.21 -10.08
N TYR A 125 -6.67 -33.01 -10.53
CA TYR A 125 -7.52 -32.16 -11.34
C TYR A 125 -7.94 -32.82 -12.66
N LYS A 126 -9.23 -32.72 -12.98
CA LYS A 126 -9.84 -33.13 -14.24
C LYS A 126 -10.66 -31.97 -14.77
N SER A 127 -10.70 -31.81 -16.10
CA SER A 127 -11.55 -30.77 -16.72
C SER A 127 -13.00 -30.92 -16.23
N GLY A 128 -13.57 -29.83 -15.74
CA GLY A 128 -14.88 -29.82 -15.08
C GLY A 128 -14.86 -29.97 -13.56
N ASN A 129 -13.71 -30.17 -12.90
CA ASN A 129 -13.59 -30.05 -11.44
C ASN A 129 -13.65 -28.57 -10.98
N GLY A 130 -13.80 -28.36 -9.67
CA GLY A 130 -14.06 -27.03 -9.10
C GLY A 130 -12.84 -26.12 -8.99
N PHE A 131 -13.13 -24.86 -8.69
CA PHE A 131 -12.17 -23.82 -8.34
C PHE A 131 -12.33 -23.44 -6.85
N SER A 132 -11.22 -23.40 -6.13
CA SER A 132 -11.15 -22.93 -4.73
C SER A 132 -10.54 -21.52 -4.72
N ILE A 133 -11.40 -20.49 -4.68
CA ILE A 133 -11.01 -19.10 -4.99
C ILE A 133 -11.00 -18.24 -3.72
N VAL A 134 -9.94 -17.44 -3.54
CA VAL A 134 -9.91 -16.29 -2.61
C VAL A 134 -9.76 -15.00 -3.41
N GLY A 135 -10.62 -14.02 -3.16
CA GLY A 135 -10.61 -12.72 -3.82
C GLY A 135 -10.45 -11.58 -2.81
N ALA A 136 -9.45 -10.72 -3.01
CA ALA A 136 -9.19 -9.50 -2.23
C ALA A 136 -8.81 -8.34 -3.17
N HIS A 137 -8.41 -7.17 -2.65
CA HIS A 137 -7.93 -6.07 -3.49
C HIS A 137 -6.61 -5.43 -3.03
N THR A 138 -5.92 -4.84 -4.01
CA THR A 138 -4.56 -4.25 -3.92
C THR A 138 -4.58 -2.74 -3.75
N ASP A 139 -5.75 -2.11 -3.93
CA ASP A 139 -5.94 -0.67 -3.77
C ASP A 139 -6.52 -0.28 -2.42
N SER A 140 -6.30 1.00 -2.10
CA SER A 140 -6.76 1.67 -0.88
C SER A 140 -7.08 3.12 -1.23
N PRO A 141 -7.94 3.82 -0.46
CA PRO A 141 -8.21 5.23 -0.69
C PRO A 141 -6.94 6.08 -0.56
N CYS A 142 -6.65 6.90 -1.56
CA CYS A 142 -5.41 7.68 -1.63
C CYS A 142 -5.57 8.98 -2.43
N LEU A 143 -4.53 9.81 -2.40
CA LEU A 143 -4.41 10.94 -3.30
C LEU A 143 -3.56 10.53 -4.52
N LYS A 144 -4.06 10.74 -5.74
CA LYS A 144 -3.36 10.36 -6.99
C LYS A 144 -2.87 11.58 -7.79
N VAL A 145 -1.78 11.39 -8.54
CA VAL A 145 -1.18 12.36 -9.47
C VAL A 145 -0.71 11.62 -10.73
N GLY A 146 -0.88 12.20 -11.92
CA GLY A 146 -0.39 11.60 -13.17
C GLY A 146 -0.62 12.49 -14.40
N ALA A 147 -0.26 12.02 -15.58
CA ALA A 147 -0.51 12.73 -16.84
C ALA A 147 -1.64 12.04 -17.66
N ASP A 148 -1.76 12.38 -18.95
CA ASP A 148 -2.91 12.03 -19.79
C ASP A 148 -2.89 10.56 -20.23
N ILE A 149 -3.32 9.68 -19.32
CA ILE A 149 -3.84 8.37 -19.69
C ILE A 149 -5.37 8.42 -19.66
N VAL A 150 -5.95 8.40 -20.86
CA VAL A 150 -7.39 8.20 -21.12
C VAL A 150 -7.76 6.75 -20.82
N VAL A 151 -7.67 6.36 -19.54
CA VAL A 151 -8.48 5.27 -19.00
C VAL A 151 -9.83 5.87 -18.63
N TRP A 152 -10.89 5.14 -18.97
CA TRP A 152 -12.30 5.54 -18.96
C TRP A 152 -12.89 5.66 -17.55
N CYS A 153 -12.16 6.30 -16.64
CA CYS A 153 -12.48 6.46 -15.22
C CYS A 153 -12.18 7.89 -14.70
N GLY A 154 -11.51 8.75 -15.48
CA GLY A 154 -11.35 10.18 -15.19
C GLY A 154 -10.55 10.53 -13.91
N MET A 155 -9.81 9.56 -13.37
CA MET A 155 -9.36 9.51 -11.96
C MET A 155 -7.92 9.93 -11.69
N VAL A 156 -7.34 10.75 -12.56
CA VAL A 156 -5.97 11.23 -12.45
C VAL A 156 -5.90 12.67 -12.97
N LYS A 157 -5.49 13.64 -12.13
CA LYS A 157 -5.32 15.05 -12.51
C LYS A 157 -4.20 15.21 -13.55
N PRO A 158 -4.50 15.39 -14.86
CA PRO A 158 -3.48 15.34 -15.92
C PRO A 158 -2.53 16.55 -15.90
N ILE A 159 -2.91 17.61 -15.18
CA ILE A 159 -2.10 18.80 -14.91
C ILE A 159 -2.05 18.93 -13.38
N SER A 160 -0.88 18.64 -12.80
CA SER A 160 -0.66 18.78 -11.35
C SER A 160 0.05 20.07 -10.98
N LYS A 161 0.58 20.84 -11.94
CA LYS A 161 1.25 22.12 -11.70
C LYS A 161 0.26 23.16 -11.12
N LYS A 162 0.36 23.43 -9.82
CA LYS A 162 -0.32 24.56 -9.14
C LYS A 162 0.73 25.47 -8.50
N GLU A 163 0.53 26.78 -8.50
CA GLU A 163 1.39 27.73 -7.81
C GLU A 163 0.54 28.83 -7.15
N ARG A 164 0.74 29.04 -5.84
CA ARG A 164 0.01 30.02 -5.02
C ARG A 164 0.92 30.59 -3.95
N GLU A 165 0.89 31.91 -3.74
CA GLU A 165 1.65 32.61 -2.68
C GLU A 165 3.15 32.23 -2.59
N GLY A 166 3.79 31.96 -3.73
CA GLY A 166 5.20 31.55 -3.80
C GLY A 166 5.47 30.08 -3.43
N TYR A 167 4.44 29.25 -3.25
CA TYR A 167 4.54 27.80 -3.07
C TYR A 167 4.29 27.06 -4.38
N LEU A 168 5.16 26.10 -4.68
CA LEU A 168 4.95 25.11 -5.73
C LEU A 168 4.11 23.97 -5.14
N GLU A 169 2.93 23.79 -5.67
CA GLU A 169 1.92 22.83 -5.22
C GLU A 169 1.68 21.73 -6.27
N VAL A 170 1.25 20.55 -5.79
CA VAL A 170 0.92 19.39 -6.64
C VAL A 170 -0.58 19.11 -6.54
N GLY A 171 -1.32 19.46 -7.59
CA GLY A 171 -2.72 19.09 -7.75
C GLY A 171 -2.90 17.57 -7.73
N CYS A 172 -3.77 17.11 -6.82
CA CYS A 172 -4.07 15.70 -6.60
C CYS A 172 -5.53 15.37 -6.88
N GLU A 173 -5.81 14.10 -7.17
CA GLU A 173 -7.14 13.50 -7.27
C GLU A 173 -7.50 12.79 -5.96
N LEU A 174 -8.79 12.80 -5.58
CA LEU A 174 -9.32 11.88 -4.58
C LEU A 174 -9.59 10.51 -5.23
N TYR A 175 -8.90 9.47 -4.76
CA TYR A 175 -9.17 8.09 -5.16
C TYR A 175 -9.85 7.33 -4.02
N GLY A 176 -11.07 6.84 -4.24
CA GLY A 176 -11.81 6.03 -3.26
C GLY A 176 -12.49 6.82 -2.13
N GLY A 177 -12.99 6.09 -1.12
CA GLY A 177 -13.77 6.63 0.00
C GLY A 177 -12.97 7.19 1.18
N GLY A 178 -11.88 7.94 0.93
CA GLY A 178 -10.89 8.29 1.95
C GLY A 178 -11.37 9.22 3.07
N LEU A 179 -10.84 9.02 4.28
CA LEU A 179 -10.98 9.95 5.41
C LEU A 179 -10.02 11.15 5.24
N TRP A 180 -10.29 12.03 4.28
CA TRP A 180 -9.34 13.04 3.80
C TRP A 180 -8.74 13.98 4.86
N HIS A 181 -9.39 14.16 6.02
CA HIS A 181 -8.83 14.95 7.11
C HIS A 181 -7.56 14.31 7.72
N THR A 182 -7.35 12.99 7.61
CA THR A 182 -6.18 12.30 8.17
C THR A 182 -4.90 12.47 7.33
N TRP A 183 -5.04 13.00 6.10
CA TRP A 183 -3.94 13.32 5.19
C TRP A 183 -3.32 14.69 5.46
N PHE A 184 -4.02 15.55 6.20
CA PHE A 184 -3.42 16.78 6.72
C PHE A 184 -2.31 16.45 7.70
N ASP A 185 -1.28 17.27 7.67
CA ASP A 185 -0.13 17.23 8.56
C ASP A 185 0.63 15.89 8.62
N ARG A 186 0.58 15.13 7.52
CA ARG A 186 1.42 13.96 7.24
C ARG A 186 2.65 14.29 6.41
N ASP A 187 3.72 13.54 6.65
CA ASP A 187 4.96 13.61 5.88
C ASP A 187 4.82 12.69 4.66
N LEU A 188 4.37 13.27 3.54
CA LEU A 188 3.95 12.53 2.35
C LEU A 188 5.07 12.43 1.32
N SER A 189 5.02 11.37 0.53
CA SER A 189 5.83 11.18 -0.68
C SER A 189 5.01 10.52 -1.78
N VAL A 190 5.61 10.23 -2.93
CA VAL A 190 4.95 9.63 -4.11
C VAL A 190 5.55 8.26 -4.47
N ALA A 191 4.67 7.33 -4.83
CA ALA A 191 5.06 6.03 -5.36
C ALA A 191 4.06 5.51 -6.39
N GLY A 192 4.54 4.84 -7.44
CA GLY A 192 3.69 4.37 -8.53
C GLY A 192 4.47 3.82 -9.70
N ARG A 193 3.99 4.10 -10.91
CA ARG A 193 4.63 3.72 -12.17
C ARG A 193 4.91 4.95 -13.04
N VAL A 194 5.96 4.86 -13.83
CA VAL A 194 6.36 5.87 -14.82
C VAL A 194 6.52 5.18 -16.16
N PHE A 195 5.97 5.79 -17.21
CA PHE A 195 6.15 5.36 -18.59
C PHE A 195 7.43 5.98 -19.13
N VAL A 196 8.45 5.15 -19.29
CA VAL A 196 9.80 5.56 -19.70
C VAL A 196 10.07 5.08 -21.13
N GLU A 197 10.54 5.99 -21.98
CA GLU A 197 11.06 5.67 -23.32
C GLU A 197 12.52 5.21 -23.24
N HIS A 198 12.82 4.04 -23.77
CA HIS A 198 14.17 3.50 -23.91
C HIS A 198 14.84 3.97 -25.21
N ASP A 199 16.14 3.73 -25.35
CA ASP A 199 16.92 4.19 -26.52
C ASP A 199 16.62 3.42 -27.82
N ASP A 200 15.92 2.28 -27.71
CA ASP A 200 15.35 1.54 -28.85
C ASP A 200 13.96 2.03 -29.27
N GLY A 201 13.42 3.08 -28.62
CA GLY A 201 12.08 3.62 -28.85
C GLY A 201 10.96 2.82 -28.18
N THR A 202 11.26 1.73 -27.47
CA THR A 202 10.27 1.00 -26.68
C THR A 202 9.87 1.80 -25.43
N HIS A 203 8.67 1.54 -24.93
CA HIS A 203 8.11 2.23 -23.76
C HIS A 203 7.80 1.19 -22.68
N HIS A 204 8.39 1.35 -21.50
CA HIS A 204 8.22 0.41 -20.37
C HIS A 204 7.55 1.09 -19.17
N ASN A 205 6.82 0.27 -18.40
CA ASN A 205 6.31 0.64 -17.08
C ASN A 205 7.41 0.39 -16.05
N THR A 206 7.99 1.45 -15.50
CA THR A 206 9.01 1.36 -14.46
C THR A 206 8.40 1.81 -13.13
N LEU A 207 8.63 1.05 -12.05
CA LEU A 207 8.16 1.44 -10.72
C LEU A 207 9.07 2.54 -10.15
N VAL A 208 8.47 3.46 -9.39
CA VAL A 208 9.19 4.52 -8.69
C VAL A 208 8.63 4.69 -7.27
N ARG A 209 9.51 4.92 -6.30
CA ARG A 209 9.15 5.27 -4.91
C ARG A 209 10.17 6.26 -4.37
N ILE A 210 9.77 7.51 -4.16
CA ILE A 210 10.66 8.51 -3.57
C ILE A 210 10.73 8.26 -2.05
N ASP A 211 11.81 7.67 -1.56
CA ASP A 211 11.93 7.20 -0.16
C ASP A 211 12.37 8.29 0.84
N ARG A 212 11.71 9.46 0.74
CA ARG A 212 11.87 10.62 1.61
C ARG A 212 10.64 11.53 1.52
N PRO A 213 10.25 12.25 2.59
CA PRO A 213 9.12 13.17 2.51
C PRO A 213 9.43 14.34 1.58
N ILE A 214 8.54 14.56 0.62
CA ILE A 214 8.62 15.64 -0.39
C ILE A 214 7.32 16.44 -0.53
N LEU A 215 6.23 15.99 0.10
CA LEU A 215 4.92 16.62 0.03
C LEU A 215 4.34 16.79 1.44
N ARG A 216 3.62 17.88 1.65
CA ARG A 216 2.94 18.19 2.92
C ARG A 216 1.61 18.89 2.63
N ILE A 217 0.52 18.45 3.26
CA ILE A 217 -0.76 19.17 3.26
C ILE A 217 -0.88 19.86 4.63
N PRO A 218 -0.54 21.15 4.77
CA PRO A 218 -0.58 21.83 6.06
C PRO A 218 -2.03 22.19 6.47
N SER A 219 -2.37 21.99 7.74
CA SER A 219 -3.63 22.55 8.28
C SER A 219 -3.56 24.07 8.41
N LEU A 220 -4.72 24.74 8.31
CA LEU A 220 -4.83 26.14 8.71
C LEU A 220 -4.68 26.27 10.23
N ALA A 221 -3.92 27.27 10.69
CA ALA A 221 -3.71 27.49 12.11
C ALA A 221 -5.03 27.88 12.82
N ILE A 222 -5.31 27.26 13.97
CA ILE A 222 -6.52 27.50 14.79
C ILE A 222 -6.71 28.97 15.24
N HIS A 223 -5.65 29.77 15.22
CA HIS A 223 -5.73 31.21 15.47
C HIS A 223 -6.51 31.97 14.38
N LEU A 224 -6.54 31.42 13.15
CA LEU A 224 -7.22 31.93 11.96
C LEU A 224 -8.57 31.25 11.72
N ASP A 225 -8.75 30.01 12.17
CA ASP A 225 -10.05 29.33 12.29
C ASP A 225 -10.26 28.77 13.70
N ARG A 226 -11.00 29.52 14.52
CA ARG A 226 -11.34 29.12 15.90
C ARG A 226 -12.41 28.03 15.98
N SER A 227 -13.10 27.73 14.88
CA SER A 227 -14.17 26.73 14.80
C SER A 227 -13.70 25.33 14.41
N ALA A 228 -12.41 25.18 14.05
CA ALA A 228 -11.82 23.92 13.57
C ALA A 228 -12.03 22.71 14.53
N ASN A 229 -12.07 22.96 15.85
CA ASN A 229 -12.33 21.92 16.86
C ASN A 229 -13.82 21.51 16.97
N GLU A 230 -14.75 22.35 16.51
CA GLU A 230 -16.18 22.03 16.48
C GLU A 230 -16.53 21.22 15.22
N ALA A 231 -16.00 21.65 14.07
CA ALA A 231 -16.12 20.92 12.80
C ALA A 231 -14.97 21.30 11.84
N PHE A 232 -13.99 20.41 11.68
CA PHE A 232 -12.94 20.58 10.67
C PHE A 232 -13.52 20.40 9.25
N LYS A 233 -13.83 21.52 8.60
CA LYS A 233 -14.39 21.58 7.23
C LYS A 233 -13.36 22.17 6.27
N PHE A 234 -13.16 21.51 5.15
CA PHE A 234 -12.25 21.95 4.09
C PHE A 234 -12.81 21.58 2.72
N ASN A 235 -12.42 22.34 1.70
CA ASN A 235 -12.69 22.05 0.30
C ASN A 235 -11.61 21.11 -0.25
N THR A 236 -12.04 19.99 -0.82
CA THR A 236 -11.15 18.92 -1.30
C THR A 236 -10.36 19.29 -2.55
N GLU A 237 -10.76 20.29 -3.33
CA GLU A 237 -10.01 20.74 -4.51
C GLU A 237 -8.98 21.84 -4.16
N SER A 238 -9.36 22.79 -3.30
CA SER A 238 -8.56 24.00 -3.04
C SER A 238 -7.74 23.97 -1.75
N GLN A 239 -8.11 23.12 -0.77
CA GLN A 239 -7.48 23.06 0.56
C GLN A 239 -6.83 21.69 0.87
N LEU A 240 -7.03 20.67 0.04
CA LEU A 240 -6.34 19.36 0.11
C LEU A 240 -5.25 19.25 -0.98
N THR A 241 -4.57 20.35 -1.29
CA THR A 241 -3.47 20.37 -2.27
C THR A 241 -2.12 20.38 -1.53
N PRO A 242 -1.27 19.36 -1.69
CA PRO A 242 0.05 19.35 -1.06
C PRO A 242 1.04 20.35 -1.66
N VAL A 243 1.87 20.90 -0.78
CA VAL A 243 3.03 21.74 -1.10
C VAL A 243 4.26 20.84 -1.34
N LEU A 244 5.00 21.12 -2.42
CA LEU A 244 6.26 20.44 -2.79
C LEU A 244 7.50 21.27 -2.44
N ALA A 245 7.47 22.58 -2.74
CA ALA A 245 8.61 23.48 -2.55
C ALA A 245 8.15 24.94 -2.50
N THR A 246 9.08 25.87 -2.28
CA THR A 246 8.87 27.29 -2.56
C THR A 246 9.51 27.68 -3.89
N ALA A 247 8.88 28.59 -4.62
CA ALA A 247 9.43 29.18 -5.85
C ALA A 247 10.79 29.83 -5.56
N ALA A 248 10.92 30.53 -4.43
CA ALA A 248 12.17 31.17 -3.99
C ALA A 248 13.31 30.15 -3.79
N LYS A 249 13.07 29.00 -3.16
CA LYS A 249 14.12 27.97 -3.01
C LYS A 249 14.47 27.35 -4.35
N THR A 250 13.46 27.07 -5.18
CA THR A 250 13.64 26.52 -6.53
C THR A 250 14.47 27.44 -7.42
N ALA A 251 14.24 28.76 -7.38
CA ALA A 251 15.05 29.74 -8.11
C ALA A 251 16.51 29.84 -7.62
N LEU A 252 16.77 29.53 -6.34
CA LEU A 252 18.13 29.55 -5.75
C LEU A 252 18.93 28.26 -5.98
N THR A 253 18.27 27.12 -6.22
CA THR A 253 18.94 25.82 -6.42
C THR A 253 18.68 25.16 -7.77
N GLY A 254 17.78 25.71 -8.57
CA GLY A 254 17.54 25.31 -9.94
C GLY A 254 18.72 25.68 -10.84
N ASN A 255 19.00 24.84 -11.82
CA ASN A 255 20.03 25.12 -12.80
C ASN A 255 19.37 25.82 -13.99
N PRO A 256 19.81 27.00 -14.47
CA PRO A 256 19.12 27.71 -15.56
C PRO A 256 18.97 26.90 -16.85
N LYS A 257 19.85 25.91 -17.08
CA LYS A 257 19.78 24.98 -18.21
C LYS A 257 18.67 23.93 -18.11
N ASP A 258 18.12 23.71 -16.92
CA ASP A 258 16.95 22.84 -16.72
C ASP A 258 15.70 23.44 -17.42
N GLU A 259 15.71 24.75 -17.77
CA GLU A 259 14.62 25.42 -18.51
C GLU A 259 14.74 25.32 -20.05
N GLU A 260 15.88 24.91 -20.61
CA GLU A 260 16.09 24.88 -22.07
C GLU A 260 15.79 23.51 -22.73
N THR A 261 15.63 22.44 -21.94
CA THR A 261 15.57 21.04 -22.45
C THR A 261 14.13 20.52 -22.64
N ILE A 262 13.16 21.42 -22.79
CA ILE A 262 11.74 21.16 -22.47
C ILE A 262 10.93 20.56 -23.63
N SER A 263 10.30 19.40 -23.40
CA SER A 263 9.22 18.90 -24.26
C SER A 263 8.11 18.15 -23.48
N GLY A 264 6.86 18.29 -23.91
CA GLY A 264 5.73 17.50 -23.40
C GLY A 264 5.36 17.72 -21.93
N ALA A 265 5.70 16.73 -21.08
CA ALA A 265 5.18 16.55 -19.72
C ALA A 265 5.46 17.73 -18.77
N GLU A 266 6.56 18.44 -18.96
CA GLU A 266 7.00 19.56 -18.11
C GLU A 266 6.10 20.81 -18.21
N ARG A 267 5.17 20.87 -19.17
CA ARG A 267 4.10 21.89 -19.17
C ARG A 267 2.98 21.59 -18.16
N LYS A 268 2.77 20.32 -17.82
CA LYS A 268 1.65 19.84 -17.00
C LYS A 268 2.00 19.71 -15.51
N HIS A 269 3.29 19.56 -15.21
CA HIS A 269 3.81 19.31 -13.85
C HIS A 269 4.95 20.28 -13.54
N HIS A 270 5.30 20.45 -12.27
CA HIS A 270 6.50 21.21 -11.90
C HIS A 270 7.76 20.48 -12.38
N PRO A 271 8.72 21.14 -13.06
CA PRO A 271 9.98 20.52 -13.48
C PRO A 271 10.75 19.86 -12.32
N LEU A 272 10.65 20.42 -11.12
CA LEU A 272 11.22 19.83 -9.89
C LEU A 272 10.67 18.42 -9.59
N LEU A 273 9.38 18.16 -9.84
CA LEU A 273 8.80 16.82 -9.65
C LEU A 273 9.33 15.85 -10.70
N ILE A 274 9.38 16.26 -11.98
CA ILE A 274 9.92 15.43 -13.07
C ILE A 274 11.39 15.11 -12.81
N LYS A 275 12.17 16.10 -12.35
CA LYS A 275 13.59 15.94 -11.98
C LYS A 275 13.77 14.93 -10.85
N ILE A 276 12.97 15.01 -9.77
CA ILE A 276 13.02 14.04 -8.66
C ILE A 276 12.71 12.61 -9.14
N LEU A 277 11.72 12.44 -10.03
CA LEU A 277 11.39 11.14 -10.61
C LEU A 277 12.51 10.62 -11.53
N ALA A 278 13.11 11.52 -12.32
CA ALA A 278 14.20 11.19 -13.25
C ALA A 278 15.50 10.80 -12.52
N GLU A 279 15.81 11.50 -11.42
CA GLU A 279 16.93 11.19 -10.52
C GLU A 279 16.75 9.82 -9.84
N GLU A 280 15.56 9.50 -9.33
CA GLU A 280 15.26 8.18 -8.71
C GLU A 280 15.32 7.02 -9.73
N LEU A 281 14.95 7.29 -10.99
CA LEU A 281 14.92 6.30 -12.07
C LEU A 281 16.24 6.19 -12.85
N GLU A 282 17.24 7.02 -12.54
CA GLU A 282 18.51 7.13 -13.27
C GLU A 282 18.34 7.41 -14.79
N VAL A 283 17.34 8.20 -15.18
CA VAL A 283 17.04 8.57 -16.58
C VAL A 283 17.06 10.08 -16.80
N ALA A 284 17.15 10.50 -18.07
CA ALA A 284 16.93 11.92 -18.41
C ALA A 284 15.44 12.29 -18.29
N PRO A 285 15.08 13.51 -17.80
CA PRO A 285 13.70 13.97 -17.69
C PRO A 285 12.86 13.80 -18.98
N SER A 286 13.47 14.02 -20.15
CA SER A 286 12.84 13.87 -21.46
C SER A 286 12.41 12.44 -21.84
N LYS A 287 12.90 11.42 -21.11
CA LYS A 287 12.49 10.02 -21.28
C LYS A 287 11.20 9.70 -20.53
N ILE A 288 10.80 10.50 -19.53
CA ILE A 288 9.53 10.37 -18.83
C ILE A 288 8.41 10.89 -19.73
N LYS A 289 7.48 10.00 -20.13
CA LYS A 289 6.34 10.37 -21.00
C LYS A 289 5.06 10.60 -20.22
N ASP A 290 4.80 9.74 -19.24
CA ASP A 290 3.63 9.78 -18.38
C ASP A 290 3.94 9.06 -17.05
N PHE A 291 3.08 9.18 -16.05
CA PHE A 291 3.18 8.47 -14.78
C PHE A 291 1.82 8.36 -14.09
N GLU A 292 1.66 7.34 -13.25
CA GLU A 292 0.55 7.20 -12.32
C GLU A 292 1.13 6.99 -10.92
N LEU A 293 0.99 8.00 -10.07
CA LEU A 293 1.58 8.08 -8.73
C LEU A 293 0.47 8.18 -7.69
N CYS A 294 0.62 7.40 -6.61
CA CYS A 294 -0.14 7.57 -5.38
C CYS A 294 0.72 8.32 -4.38
N LEU A 295 0.14 9.27 -3.65
CA LEU A 295 0.76 9.79 -2.44
C LEU A 295 0.66 8.75 -1.34
N PHE A 296 1.70 8.66 -0.51
CA PHE A 296 1.73 7.77 0.65
C PHE A 296 2.39 8.47 1.85
N ASP A 297 1.99 8.08 3.05
CA ASP A 297 2.65 8.48 4.30
C ASP A 297 4.01 7.76 4.42
N THR A 298 5.07 8.53 4.65
CA THR A 298 6.43 8.01 4.86
C THR A 298 6.64 7.42 6.26
N GLN A 299 5.67 7.59 7.18
CA GLN A 299 5.64 6.86 8.44
C GLN A 299 5.47 5.36 8.18
N GLY A 300 6.55 4.59 8.38
CA GLY A 300 6.53 3.13 8.29
C GLY A 300 5.55 2.49 9.28
N SER A 301 4.91 1.41 8.84
CA SER A 301 3.96 0.61 9.64
C SER A 301 4.69 -0.14 10.75
N VAL A 302 4.08 -0.24 11.93
CA VAL A 302 4.70 -0.79 13.16
C VAL A 302 3.74 -1.64 13.99
N ILE A 303 4.29 -2.48 14.86
CA ILE A 303 3.54 -3.07 15.98
C ILE A 303 3.44 -2.05 17.12
N GLY A 304 2.27 -1.91 17.71
CA GLY A 304 1.94 -0.97 18.78
C GLY A 304 1.02 -1.54 19.85
N GLY A 305 0.52 -0.66 20.72
CA GLY A 305 -0.18 -1.05 21.95
C GLY A 305 0.78 -1.38 23.10
N ALA A 306 0.29 -1.32 24.34
CA ALA A 306 1.11 -1.55 25.53
C ALA A 306 1.67 -2.99 25.60
N ASN A 307 0.97 -3.95 25.00
CA ASN A 307 1.37 -5.36 24.96
C ASN A 307 1.88 -5.81 23.58
N TYR A 308 2.19 -4.90 22.64
CA TYR A 308 2.55 -5.21 21.25
C TYR A 308 1.47 -5.99 20.49
N GLU A 309 0.21 -5.66 20.75
CA GLU A 309 -0.98 -6.40 20.31
C GLU A 309 -1.70 -5.80 19.08
N PHE A 310 -1.28 -4.61 18.61
CA PHE A 310 -1.91 -3.92 17.49
C PHE A 310 -0.94 -3.69 16.32
N ILE A 311 -1.48 -3.66 15.10
CA ILE A 311 -0.78 -3.22 13.90
C ILE A 311 -1.21 -1.77 13.60
N PHE A 312 -0.25 -0.84 13.58
CA PHE A 312 -0.48 0.54 13.16
C PHE A 312 0.11 0.72 11.76
N SER A 313 -0.77 0.83 10.76
CA SER A 313 -0.38 0.78 9.35
C SER A 313 -1.37 1.55 8.47
N ALA A 314 -0.88 2.18 7.41
CA ALA A 314 -1.70 2.62 6.30
C ALA A 314 -2.01 1.44 5.38
N ARG A 315 -3.17 1.44 4.70
CA ARG A 315 -3.55 0.41 3.70
C ARG A 315 -3.77 -1.01 4.26
N LEU A 316 -4.01 -1.17 5.57
CA LEU A 316 -4.56 -2.43 6.14
C LEU A 316 -5.72 -2.93 5.29
N ASP A 317 -6.63 -2.00 5.05
CA ASP A 317 -7.69 -1.99 4.06
C ASP A 317 -7.10 -1.75 2.64
N ASN A 318 -6.90 -2.75 1.79
CA ASN A 318 -7.12 -4.20 2.02
C ASN A 318 -5.86 -5.04 1.74
N LEU A 319 -4.67 -4.45 1.93
CA LEU A 319 -3.40 -5.17 1.78
C LEU A 319 -3.22 -6.27 2.84
N GLU A 320 -3.91 -6.19 3.99
CA GLU A 320 -3.92 -7.25 5.00
C GLU A 320 -4.58 -8.53 4.45
N MET A 321 -5.77 -8.45 3.85
CA MET A 321 -6.41 -9.64 3.28
C MET A 321 -5.72 -10.10 1.99
N SER A 322 -5.12 -9.20 1.20
CA SER A 322 -4.25 -9.57 0.08
C SER A 322 -3.02 -10.38 0.54
N PHE A 323 -2.34 -9.93 1.60
CA PHE A 323 -1.22 -10.64 2.21
C PHE A 323 -1.65 -11.99 2.83
N CYS A 324 -2.77 -12.02 3.56
CA CYS A 324 -3.32 -13.25 4.13
C CYS A 324 -3.69 -14.26 3.05
N SER A 325 -4.29 -13.81 1.94
CA SER A 325 -4.62 -14.65 0.78
C SER A 325 -3.37 -15.32 0.20
N LEU A 326 -2.30 -14.54 -0.05
CA LEU A 326 -1.00 -15.05 -0.50
C LEU A 326 -0.39 -16.04 0.51
N THR A 327 -0.45 -15.73 1.80
CA THR A 327 0.18 -16.53 2.87
C THR A 327 -0.52 -17.87 3.09
N VAL A 328 -1.85 -17.90 3.16
CA VAL A 328 -2.66 -19.13 3.26
C VAL A 328 -2.37 -20.04 2.07
N TYR A 329 -2.31 -19.45 0.88
CA TYR A 329 -2.05 -20.17 -0.35
C TYR A 329 -0.64 -20.78 -0.41
N PHE A 330 0.41 -20.07 0.01
CA PHE A 330 1.76 -20.65 0.16
C PHE A 330 1.76 -21.81 1.17
N ARG A 331 1.10 -21.65 2.32
CA ARG A 331 0.99 -22.70 3.35
C ARG A 331 0.24 -23.94 2.87
N SER A 332 -0.69 -23.77 1.93
CA SER A 332 -1.45 -24.89 1.35
C SER A 332 -0.60 -25.79 0.44
N LEU A 333 0.55 -25.31 -0.05
CA LEU A 333 1.34 -26.00 -1.07
C LEU A 333 2.54 -26.71 -0.43
N PRO A 334 2.73 -28.03 -0.65
CA PRO A 334 3.86 -28.75 -0.12
C PRO A 334 5.19 -28.21 -0.66
N HIS A 335 6.25 -28.36 0.14
CA HIS A 335 7.60 -27.83 -0.10
C HIS A 335 7.74 -26.29 -0.12
N SER A 336 6.69 -25.51 0.17
CA SER A 336 6.79 -24.07 0.48
C SER A 336 7.56 -23.75 1.78
N PHE A 337 7.97 -24.78 2.53
CA PHE A 337 8.63 -24.71 3.84
C PHE A 337 9.87 -23.79 3.86
N PHE A 338 10.56 -23.65 2.73
CA PHE A 338 11.82 -22.90 2.65
C PHE A 338 11.66 -21.37 2.74
N ILE A 339 10.47 -20.80 2.54
CA ILE A 339 10.29 -19.33 2.44
C ILE A 339 9.83 -18.68 3.74
N LEU A 340 9.06 -19.41 4.56
CA LEU A 340 8.66 -18.94 5.90
C LEU A 340 9.79 -19.11 6.93
N SER A 341 10.83 -19.90 6.63
CA SER A 341 11.91 -20.27 7.57
C SER A 341 12.98 -19.19 7.81
N LEU A 342 12.86 -17.98 7.24
CA LEU A 342 13.80 -16.88 7.50
C LEU A 342 13.46 -16.05 8.76
N ALA A 343 12.41 -16.42 9.50
CA ALA A 343 12.13 -15.89 10.83
C ALA A 343 12.25 -17.00 11.88
N HIS A 344 12.90 -16.71 13.02
CA HIS A 344 13.06 -17.63 14.14
C HIS A 344 11.72 -18.04 14.76
N ASP A 345 11.35 -19.32 14.64
CA ASP A 345 11.10 -20.29 15.73
C ASP A 345 10.23 -21.45 15.19
N SER A 346 10.55 -22.69 15.53
CA SER A 346 10.21 -23.88 14.72
C SER A 346 9.01 -24.70 15.21
N THR A 347 8.25 -24.21 16.19
CA THR A 347 7.26 -25.02 16.93
C THR A 347 5.80 -24.78 16.53
N THR A 348 5.40 -23.53 16.24
CA THR A 348 4.00 -23.20 15.90
C THR A 348 3.63 -23.60 14.47
N THR A 349 4.59 -23.61 13.54
CA THR A 349 4.39 -23.93 12.11
C THR A 349 3.89 -25.36 11.90
N GLN A 350 4.27 -26.29 12.79
CA GLN A 350 4.00 -27.72 12.62
C GLN A 350 2.52 -28.10 12.79
N ALA A 351 1.74 -27.31 13.54
CA ALA A 351 0.36 -27.66 13.87
C ALA A 351 -0.63 -27.49 12.70
N LEU A 352 -0.39 -26.56 11.79
CA LEU A 352 -1.19 -26.37 10.56
C LEU A 352 -0.70 -27.23 9.38
N ILE A 353 0.55 -27.69 9.41
CA ILE A 353 1.11 -28.62 8.40
C ILE A 353 0.41 -29.99 8.47
N ASN A 354 -0.08 -30.39 9.65
CA ASN A 354 -0.78 -31.67 9.83
C ASN A 354 -2.21 -31.69 9.22
N SER A 355 -2.66 -30.61 8.58
CA SER A 355 -3.93 -30.56 7.84
C SER A 355 -3.80 -30.01 6.41
N SER A 356 -2.58 -29.92 5.85
CA SER A 356 -2.40 -29.51 4.46
C SER A 356 -2.49 -30.71 3.53
N ASP A 357 -3.66 -30.93 2.93
CA ASP A 357 -3.82 -31.86 1.80
C ASP A 357 -2.85 -31.45 0.69
N ASP A 358 -1.98 -32.40 0.32
CA ASP A 358 -0.97 -32.21 -0.73
C ASP A 358 -1.65 -31.78 -2.02
N ILE A 359 -1.08 -30.77 -2.70
CA ILE A 359 -1.56 -30.34 -4.01
C ILE A 359 -1.64 -31.51 -5.00
N SER A 360 -0.80 -32.55 -4.84
CA SER A 360 -0.85 -33.78 -5.64
C SER A 360 -2.18 -34.54 -5.51
N SER A 361 -2.83 -34.48 -4.34
CA SER A 361 -4.14 -35.10 -4.05
C SER A 361 -5.33 -34.18 -4.27
N ASP A 362 -5.12 -32.89 -4.53
CA ASP A 362 -6.22 -31.93 -4.69
C ASP A 362 -6.93 -32.15 -6.04
N PRO A 363 -8.27 -32.30 -6.08
CA PRO A 363 -9.03 -32.40 -7.32
C PRO A 363 -9.35 -31.05 -7.96
N ASN A 364 -9.15 -29.93 -7.27
CA ASN A 364 -9.54 -28.58 -7.69
C ASN A 364 -8.33 -27.75 -8.16
N ILE A 365 -8.60 -26.59 -8.76
CA ILE A 365 -7.58 -25.55 -8.95
C ILE A 365 -7.77 -24.50 -7.84
N ARG A 366 -6.71 -24.29 -7.05
CA ARG A 366 -6.67 -23.23 -6.01
C ARG A 366 -6.30 -21.91 -6.68
N ILE A 367 -7.03 -20.83 -6.39
CA ILE A 367 -6.88 -19.52 -7.06
C ILE A 367 -6.88 -18.40 -6.03
N ILE A 368 -5.95 -17.45 -6.17
CA ILE A 368 -6.08 -16.09 -5.64
C ILE A 368 -6.33 -15.13 -6.80
N ALA A 369 -7.27 -14.22 -6.64
CA ALA A 369 -7.39 -13.03 -7.48
C ALA A 369 -7.33 -11.77 -6.62
N LEU A 370 -6.28 -10.98 -6.77
CA LEU A 370 -6.14 -9.66 -6.14
C LEU A 370 -6.46 -8.61 -7.21
N PHE A 371 -7.58 -7.92 -7.02
CA PHE A 371 -8.08 -6.90 -7.95
C PHE A 371 -7.62 -5.51 -7.53
N ASP A 372 -7.60 -4.56 -8.45
CA ASP A 372 -7.43 -3.13 -8.19
C ASP A 372 -8.78 -2.43 -8.47
N ASN A 373 -8.94 -1.20 -8.00
CA ASN A 373 -10.12 -0.37 -8.15
C ASN A 373 -11.37 -0.86 -7.39
N GLU A 374 -11.23 -1.59 -6.27
CA GLU A 374 -12.40 -1.92 -5.41
C GLU A 374 -13.03 -0.64 -4.87
N GLU A 375 -12.19 0.27 -4.35
CA GLU A 375 -12.58 1.51 -3.67
C GLU A 375 -13.32 2.51 -4.56
N VAL A 376 -13.34 2.27 -5.88
CA VAL A 376 -14.02 3.08 -6.89
C VAL A 376 -15.07 2.28 -7.69
N GLY A 377 -15.51 1.13 -7.17
CA GLY A 377 -16.63 0.35 -7.69
C GLY A 377 -16.28 -0.79 -8.65
N SER A 378 -15.00 -1.11 -8.83
CA SER A 378 -14.48 -2.27 -9.61
C SER A 378 -14.77 -2.28 -11.12
N VAL A 379 -15.34 -1.21 -11.71
CA VAL A 379 -15.75 -1.15 -13.13
C VAL A 379 -14.60 -0.71 -14.04
N THR A 380 -13.51 -1.48 -14.07
CA THR A 380 -12.36 -1.27 -14.97
C THR A 380 -11.97 -2.57 -15.65
N ALA A 381 -10.96 -2.56 -16.54
CA ALA A 381 -10.48 -3.77 -17.20
C ALA A 381 -9.71 -4.74 -16.27
N HIS A 382 -9.41 -4.34 -15.04
CA HIS A 382 -8.61 -5.11 -14.09
C HIS A 382 -9.24 -5.21 -12.69
N GLY A 383 -10.30 -4.46 -12.40
CA GLY A 383 -11.09 -4.63 -11.18
C GLY A 383 -12.03 -5.84 -11.17
N ALA A 384 -12.68 -6.08 -10.04
CA ALA A 384 -13.53 -7.25 -9.82
C ALA A 384 -14.81 -7.29 -10.69
N GLY A 385 -15.19 -6.17 -11.33
CA GLY A 385 -16.27 -6.09 -12.31
C GLY A 385 -15.84 -6.41 -13.75
N SER A 386 -14.56 -6.70 -13.97
CA SER A 386 -13.97 -7.04 -15.27
C SER A 386 -14.23 -8.49 -15.71
N ASP A 387 -13.78 -8.81 -16.92
CA ASP A 387 -13.73 -10.17 -17.44
C ASP A 387 -12.52 -10.98 -16.91
N LEU A 388 -11.62 -10.39 -16.10
CA LEU A 388 -10.35 -10.99 -15.65
C LEU A 388 -10.54 -12.40 -15.06
N LEU A 389 -11.35 -12.51 -14.01
CA LEU A 389 -11.61 -13.81 -13.38
C LEU A 389 -12.47 -14.72 -14.27
N PRO A 390 -13.63 -14.29 -14.83
CA PRO A 390 -14.42 -15.13 -15.75
C PRO A 390 -13.63 -15.72 -16.93
N VAL A 391 -12.78 -14.93 -17.60
CA VAL A 391 -11.94 -15.40 -18.71
C VAL A 391 -10.88 -16.37 -18.20
N THR A 392 -10.24 -16.10 -17.05
CA THR A 392 -9.28 -17.03 -16.45
C THR A 392 -9.91 -18.39 -16.17
N LEU A 393 -11.07 -18.42 -15.50
CA LEU A 393 -11.78 -19.66 -15.18
C LEU A 393 -12.22 -20.41 -16.45
N ARG A 394 -12.71 -19.71 -17.48
CA ARG A 394 -13.04 -20.31 -18.78
C ARG A 394 -11.82 -20.93 -19.46
N ARG A 395 -10.69 -20.22 -19.46
CA ARG A 395 -9.42 -20.73 -20.02
C ARG A 395 -8.95 -21.97 -19.28
N LEU A 396 -8.90 -21.94 -17.95
CA LEU A 396 -8.49 -23.10 -17.14
C LEU A 396 -9.37 -24.34 -17.36
N ALA A 397 -10.68 -24.15 -17.54
CA ALA A 397 -11.60 -25.25 -17.86
C ALA A 397 -11.48 -25.78 -19.30
N ALA A 398 -10.99 -24.95 -20.24
CA ALA A 398 -10.88 -25.26 -21.68
C ALA A 398 -9.47 -25.65 -22.15
N THR A 399 -8.42 -25.34 -21.39
CA THR A 399 -7.04 -25.80 -21.63
C THR A 399 -6.93 -27.29 -21.29
N ARG A 400 -6.17 -28.05 -22.08
CA ARG A 400 -5.88 -29.45 -21.76
C ARG A 400 -4.85 -29.51 -20.64
N ILE A 401 -5.26 -30.08 -19.51
CA ILE A 401 -4.41 -30.26 -18.33
C ILE A 401 -4.32 -31.77 -18.05
N GLY A 402 -3.11 -32.32 -18.13
CA GLY A 402 -2.89 -33.77 -18.14
C GLY A 402 -3.48 -34.44 -19.38
N GLU A 403 -3.88 -35.71 -19.26
CA GLU A 403 -4.34 -36.50 -20.41
C GLU A 403 -5.77 -36.15 -20.87
N TRP A 404 -6.59 -35.57 -19.99
CA TRP A 404 -8.03 -35.35 -20.18
C TRP A 404 -8.34 -34.33 -21.28
N LYS A 405 -9.26 -34.67 -22.19
CA LYS A 405 -9.82 -33.73 -23.17
C LYS A 405 -10.97 -32.94 -22.53
N PRO A 406 -10.96 -31.60 -22.57
CA PRO A 406 -12.06 -30.79 -22.02
C PRO A 406 -13.42 -31.04 -22.67
N SER A 407 -14.48 -31.04 -21.86
CA SER A 407 -15.87 -31.03 -22.32
C SER A 407 -16.26 -29.60 -22.76
N PRO A 408 -17.12 -29.42 -23.78
CA PRO A 408 -17.71 -28.12 -24.10
C PRO A 408 -18.45 -27.46 -22.93
N THR A 409 -18.90 -28.23 -21.93
CA THR A 409 -19.61 -27.80 -20.72
C THR A 409 -18.72 -27.71 -19.47
N ALA A 410 -17.41 -27.96 -19.59
CA ALA A 410 -16.51 -28.08 -18.45
C ALA A 410 -16.48 -26.83 -17.55
N TYR A 411 -16.61 -25.64 -18.13
CA TYR A 411 -16.67 -24.40 -17.36
C TYR A 411 -17.94 -24.31 -16.51
N GLU A 412 -19.10 -24.53 -17.11
CA GLU A 412 -20.41 -24.49 -16.45
C GLU A 412 -20.50 -25.55 -15.33
N GLU A 413 -19.94 -26.75 -15.55
CA GLU A 413 -19.84 -27.80 -14.54
C GLU A 413 -18.88 -27.43 -13.40
N ALA A 414 -17.72 -26.85 -13.72
CA ALA A 414 -16.74 -26.40 -12.74
C ALA A 414 -17.34 -25.35 -11.80
N LEU A 415 -18.08 -24.36 -12.33
CA LEU A 415 -18.71 -23.30 -11.53
C LEU A 415 -19.61 -23.85 -10.42
N GLN A 416 -20.39 -24.91 -10.68
CA GLN A 416 -21.29 -25.54 -9.70
C GLN A 416 -20.54 -26.24 -8.56
N LYS A 417 -19.30 -26.66 -8.82
CA LYS A 417 -18.39 -27.32 -7.87
C LYS A 417 -17.43 -26.33 -7.19
N SER A 418 -17.50 -25.04 -7.55
CA SER A 418 -16.55 -24.01 -7.13
C SER A 418 -17.03 -23.23 -5.91
N TYR A 419 -16.06 -22.62 -5.23
CA TYR A 419 -16.29 -21.77 -4.08
C TYR A 419 -15.43 -20.50 -4.13
N LEU A 420 -16.02 -19.35 -3.78
CA LEU A 420 -15.28 -18.10 -3.64
C LEU A 420 -15.41 -17.51 -2.23
N ILE A 421 -14.27 -17.25 -1.60
CA ILE A 421 -14.14 -16.44 -0.39
C ILE A 421 -13.83 -15.01 -0.83
N SER A 422 -14.75 -14.08 -0.56
CA SER A 422 -14.47 -12.64 -0.65
C SER A 422 -13.79 -12.23 0.66
N ALA A 423 -12.57 -11.72 0.57
CA ALA A 423 -11.70 -11.40 1.68
C ALA A 423 -11.45 -9.88 1.73
N ASP A 424 -12.12 -9.21 2.65
CA ASP A 424 -12.10 -7.76 2.85
C ASP A 424 -12.21 -7.45 4.36
N MET A 425 -11.71 -6.29 4.76
CA MET A 425 -11.62 -5.88 6.15
C MET A 425 -13.02 -5.66 6.76
N ALA A 426 -13.15 -6.01 8.05
CA ALA A 426 -14.38 -5.82 8.82
C ALA A 426 -14.24 -4.68 9.83
N HIS A 427 -15.34 -4.01 10.14
CA HIS A 427 -15.35 -2.94 11.14
C HIS A 427 -15.40 -3.53 12.56
N ALA A 428 -14.29 -3.45 13.29
CA ALA A 428 -14.26 -3.74 14.72
C ALA A 428 -15.17 -2.77 15.50
N VAL A 429 -15.67 -3.21 16.67
CA VAL A 429 -16.47 -2.34 17.56
C VAL A 429 -15.60 -1.19 18.07
N HIS A 430 -15.88 0.03 17.62
CA HIS A 430 -15.12 1.19 18.04
C HIS A 430 -15.54 1.63 19.45
N PRO A 431 -14.64 1.62 20.47
CA PRO A 431 -15.02 1.85 21.87
C PRO A 431 -15.67 3.22 22.10
N ASN A 432 -15.15 4.27 21.45
CA ASN A 432 -15.67 5.64 21.56
C ASN A 432 -16.97 5.90 20.77
N TYR A 433 -17.40 4.97 19.91
CA TYR A 433 -18.58 5.12 19.03
C TYR A 433 -19.49 3.88 19.09
N ARG A 434 -19.69 3.33 20.30
CA ARG A 434 -20.40 2.06 20.55
C ARG A 434 -21.81 1.96 19.96
N SER A 435 -22.49 3.09 19.69
CA SER A 435 -23.80 3.12 19.02
C SER A 435 -23.74 2.82 17.52
N VAL A 436 -22.56 2.90 16.90
CA VAL A 436 -22.33 2.63 15.47
C VAL A 436 -21.75 1.22 15.33
N VAL A 437 -22.62 0.21 15.40
CA VAL A 437 -22.26 -1.18 15.18
C VAL A 437 -22.63 -1.57 13.74
N CYS A 438 -21.65 -1.99 12.95
CA CYS A 438 -21.94 -2.75 11.73
C CYS A 438 -22.43 -4.14 12.12
N GLY A 439 -23.59 -4.55 11.61
CA GLY A 439 -24.15 -5.87 11.89
C GLY A 439 -23.27 -6.96 11.30
N PHE A 440 -22.53 -7.67 12.16
CA PHE A 440 -21.88 -8.92 11.77
C PHE A 440 -22.94 -9.97 11.45
N VAL A 441 -22.98 -10.43 10.21
CA VAL A 441 -23.66 -11.68 9.85
C VAL A 441 -22.71 -12.83 10.18
N TRP A 442 -22.68 -13.25 11.44
CA TRP A 442 -22.18 -14.57 11.80
C TRP A 442 -23.17 -15.61 11.26
N ILE A 443 -22.72 -16.48 10.36
CA ILE A 443 -23.51 -17.64 9.92
C ILE A 443 -23.22 -18.80 10.87
N ASP A 444 -23.80 -18.72 12.07
CA ASP A 444 -23.92 -19.86 12.99
C ASP A 444 -25.40 -20.24 13.14
N GLY A 445 -25.70 -21.51 12.91
CA GLY A 445 -26.89 -22.20 13.43
C GLY A 445 -28.25 -21.50 13.29
N LEU A 446 -28.66 -21.06 12.09
CA LEU A 446 -30.01 -20.50 11.90
C LEU A 446 -31.09 -21.59 11.81
N THR A 447 -31.97 -21.59 12.81
CA THR A 447 -33.28 -22.24 12.73
C THR A 447 -34.15 -21.58 11.65
N PHE A 448 -34.87 -22.40 10.87
CA PHE A 448 -35.95 -21.94 9.96
C PHE A 448 -36.90 -21.02 10.76
N PRO A 449 -37.09 -19.74 10.39
CA PRO A 449 -37.93 -19.43 9.22
C PRO A 449 -37.55 -18.18 8.39
N SER A 450 -36.45 -17.47 8.68
CA SER A 450 -36.15 -16.14 8.12
C SER A 450 -35.74 -16.10 6.63
N LEU A 451 -35.67 -17.26 5.96
CA LEU A 451 -35.01 -17.42 4.65
C LEU A 451 -35.80 -16.83 3.46
N LEU A 452 -37.11 -16.63 3.61
CA LEU A 452 -38.02 -16.32 2.50
C LEU A 452 -38.00 -14.85 2.02
N ALA A 453 -37.46 -13.91 2.80
CA ALA A 453 -37.45 -12.48 2.45
C ALA A 453 -36.23 -12.04 1.60
N VAL A 454 -35.16 -12.82 1.56
CA VAL A 454 -33.90 -12.48 0.84
C VAL A 454 -33.78 -13.23 -0.50
N LEU A 455 -34.54 -14.31 -0.70
CA LEU A 455 -34.44 -15.18 -1.88
C LEU A 455 -35.20 -14.70 -3.13
N SER A 456 -35.94 -13.58 -3.08
CA SER A 456 -36.79 -13.13 -4.19
C SER A 456 -36.11 -12.23 -5.23
N LEU A 457 -34.82 -11.88 -5.06
CA LEU A 457 -34.09 -10.95 -5.96
C LEU A 457 -32.78 -11.49 -6.57
N LEU A 458 -32.43 -12.76 -6.33
CA LEU A 458 -31.24 -13.38 -6.93
C LEU A 458 -31.57 -14.19 -8.19
N SER A 459 -31.64 -13.48 -9.32
CA SER A 459 -31.52 -14.11 -10.63
C SER A 459 -30.16 -14.82 -10.76
N ALA A 460 -30.22 -16.13 -11.03
CA ALA A 460 -29.14 -17.04 -11.45
C ALA A 460 -27.68 -16.54 -11.28
N ARG A 461 -27.09 -16.77 -10.11
CA ARG A 461 -25.61 -16.78 -9.93
C ARG A 461 -25.17 -18.20 -9.56
N SER A 462 -24.36 -18.81 -10.42
CA SER A 462 -24.14 -20.27 -10.46
C SER A 462 -22.97 -20.78 -9.60
N MET A 463 -22.45 -19.98 -8.67
CA MET A 463 -21.31 -20.33 -7.81
C MET A 463 -21.63 -19.95 -6.35
N ARG A 464 -21.25 -20.80 -5.40
CA ARG A 464 -21.42 -20.53 -3.97
C ARG A 464 -20.33 -19.55 -3.49
N ARG A 465 -20.71 -18.56 -2.68
CA ARG A 465 -19.82 -17.49 -2.21
C ARG A 465 -20.06 -17.20 -0.72
N ILE A 466 -19.00 -17.25 0.09
CA ILE A 466 -18.96 -16.56 1.39
C ILE A 466 -18.33 -15.19 1.15
N THR A 467 -18.88 -14.18 1.80
CA THR A 467 -18.41 -12.81 1.70
C THR A 467 -18.17 -12.27 3.10
N VAL A 468 -16.90 -12.11 3.47
CA VAL A 468 -16.51 -11.18 4.54
C VAL A 468 -16.31 -9.84 3.84
N ARG A 469 -17.05 -8.81 4.25
CA ARG A 469 -17.04 -7.48 3.63
C ARG A 469 -17.21 -6.40 4.67
N LYS A 470 -16.70 -5.20 4.37
CA LYS A 470 -17.23 -3.96 4.93
C LYS A 470 -18.75 -3.94 4.79
N CYS A 471 -19.44 -3.53 5.84
CA CYS A 471 -20.88 -3.30 5.78
C CYS A 471 -21.15 -1.91 5.17
N THR A 472 -20.72 -1.71 3.92
CA THR A 472 -21.12 -0.52 3.15
C THR A 472 -22.64 -0.56 2.99
N LYS A 473 -23.31 0.56 3.30
CA LYS A 473 -24.71 0.74 2.89
C LYS A 473 -24.73 0.63 1.37
N ALA A 474 -25.51 -0.31 0.84
CA ALA A 474 -25.82 -0.33 -0.57
C ALA A 474 -26.45 1.02 -0.97
N LEU A 475 -25.85 1.65 -1.97
CA LEU A 475 -26.47 2.69 -2.80
C LEU A 475 -26.90 2.04 -4.12
#